data_AF-A0AAE4RVW3-F1
#
_entry.id   AF-A0AAE4RVW3-F1
#
_cell.length_a   1.000
_cell.length_b   1.000
_cell.length_c   1.000
_cell.angle_alpha   90.00
_cell.angle_beta   90.00
_cell.angle_gamma   90.00
#
_symmetry.space_group_name_H-M   'P 1'
#
loop_
_entity.id
_entity.type
_entity.pdbx_description
1 polymer ?
#
loop_
_entity_poly.entity_id
_entity_poly.type
_entity_poly.pdbx_seq_one_letter_code
_entity_poly.pdbx_strand_id
1 'polypeptide(L)' 'MSTTKAIDLQKHIREGWRVRDFIDSLAPEVERIMSGRSWRKPFTSKQELAAWCRDNQPYYKKRIPGVNNYFARLYNLK' A
#
# COMPACT_ATOMS: atom_id res chain seq x y z
N MET A 1 22.42 5.53 -7.44
CA MET A 1 21.71 6.23 -6.34
C MET A 1 20.23 6.26 -6.69
N SER A 2 19.42 5.37 -6.11
CA SER A 2 17.99 5.32 -6.43
C SER A 2 17.28 6.43 -5.68
N THR A 3 16.95 7.53 -6.37
CA THR A 3 16.16 8.64 -5.83
C THR A 3 14.83 8.10 -5.30
N THR A 4 14.72 7.87 -3.99
CA THR A 4 13.45 7.54 -3.35
C THR A 4 12.59 8.79 -3.43
N LYS A 5 11.75 8.89 -4.47
CA LYS A 5 10.78 9.99 -4.58
C LYS A 5 9.95 10.00 -3.30
N ALA A 6 9.89 11.16 -2.64
CA ALA A 6 9.01 11.36 -1.50
C ALA A 6 7.58 10.97 -1.91
N ILE A 7 6.91 10.23 -1.04
CA ILE A 7 5.53 9.80 -1.30
C ILE A 7 4.64 10.99 -0.99
N ASP A 8 4.00 11.54 -2.03
CA ASP A 8 3.00 12.59 -1.86
C ASP A 8 1.70 11.98 -1.33
N LEU A 9 1.47 12.11 -0.03
CA LEU A 9 0.28 11.63 0.67
C LEU A 9 -0.96 12.45 0.35
N GLN A 10 -0.80 13.71 -0.07
CA GLN A 10 -1.89 14.64 -0.36
C GLN A 10 -2.35 14.58 -1.81
N LYS A 11 -1.61 13.86 -2.66
CA LYS A 11 -1.97 13.62 -4.04
C LYS A 11 -3.38 13.03 -4.15
N HIS A 12 -4.26 13.76 -4.81
CA HIS A 12 -5.61 13.29 -5.15
C HIS A 12 -5.53 12.22 -6.24
N ILE A 13 -6.31 11.16 -6.07
CA ILE A 13 -6.39 10.03 -6.99
C ILE A 13 -7.73 10.03 -7.71
N ARG A 14 -8.85 10.09 -6.96
CA ARG A 14 -10.20 10.03 -7.53
C ARG A 14 -11.23 10.54 -6.53
N GLU A 15 -12.21 11.33 -7.00
CA GLU A 15 -13.42 11.69 -6.23
C GLU A 15 -13.13 12.16 -4.79
N GLY A 16 -12.12 13.03 -4.63
CA GLY A 16 -11.71 13.55 -3.33
C GLY A 16 -10.78 12.66 -2.51
N TRP A 17 -10.61 11.39 -2.89
CA TRP A 17 -9.68 10.46 -2.22
C TRP A 17 -8.23 10.78 -2.57
N ARG A 18 -7.41 10.92 -1.54
CA ARG A 18 -5.96 11.12 -1.58
C ARG A 18 -5.24 9.81 -1.34
N VAL A 19 -3.95 9.77 -1.66
CA VAL A 19 -3.08 8.61 -1.36
C VAL A 19 -3.20 8.20 0.11
N ARG A 20 -3.29 9.16 1.04
CA ARG A 20 -3.45 8.90 2.46
C ARG A 20 -4.72 8.12 2.80
N ASP A 21 -5.85 8.43 2.18
CA ASP A 21 -7.13 7.78 2.47
C ASP A 21 -7.10 6.28 2.11
N PHE A 22 -6.44 5.93 1.00
CA PHE A 22 -6.21 4.52 0.65
C PHE A 22 -5.26 3.82 1.61
N ILE A 23 -4.24 4.51 2.12
CA ILE A 23 -3.32 3.96 3.12
C ILE A 23 -4.08 3.69 4.41
N ASP A 24 -4.84 4.65 4.92
CA ASP A 24 -5.55 4.53 6.19
C ASP A 24 -6.62 3.41 6.12
N SER A 25 -7.27 3.24 4.97
CA SER A 25 -8.22 2.15 4.74
C SER A 25 -7.56 0.75 4.70
N LEU A 26 -6.36 0.63 4.15
CA LEU A 26 -5.67 -0.66 4.00
C LEU A 26 -4.78 -1.02 5.20
N ALA A 27 -4.32 -0.03 5.97
CA ALA A 27 -3.32 -0.20 7.01
C ALA A 27 -3.67 -1.27 8.07
N PRO A 28 -4.90 -1.33 8.62
CA PRO A 28 -5.24 -2.34 9.64
C PRO A 28 -5.06 -3.77 9.13
N GLU A 29 -5.45 -4.01 7.88
CA GLU A 29 -5.38 -5.34 7.27
C GLU A 29 -3.94 -5.70 6.87
N VAL A 30 -3.19 -4.75 6.31
CA VAL A 30 -1.77 -4.94 6.00
C VAL A 30 -0.98 -5.21 7.28
N GLU A 31 -1.21 -4.46 8.35
CA GLU A 31 -0.57 -4.68 9.66
C GLU A 31 -0.88 -6.07 10.19
N ARG A 32 -2.14 -6.49 10.18
CA ARG A 32 -2.56 -7.82 10.62
C ARG A 32 -1.87 -8.95 9.83
N ILE A 33 -1.71 -8.78 8.52
CA ILE A 33 -1.00 -9.73 7.66
C ILE A 33 0.50 -9.74 7.99
N MET A 34 1.12 -8.57 8.08
CA MET A 34 2.56 -8.44 8.32
C MET A 34 2.97 -8.86 9.74
N SER A 35 2.07 -8.73 10.73
CA SER A 35 2.30 -9.20 12.09
C SER A 35 2.04 -10.70 12.28
N GLY A 36 1.72 -11.43 11.21
CA GLY A 36 1.39 -12.87 11.27
C GLY A 36 0.08 -13.18 11.99
N ARG A 37 -0.83 -12.21 12.13
CA ARG A 37 -2.15 -12.37 12.78
C ARG A 37 -3.28 -12.57 11.76
N SER A 38 -2.93 -12.91 10.53
CA SER A 38 -3.86 -13.24 9.45
C SER A 38 -3.63 -14.66 8.97
N TRP A 39 -4.66 -15.24 8.34
CA TRP A 39 -4.53 -16.52 7.62
C TRP A 39 -3.53 -16.40 6.46
N ARG A 40 -3.38 -15.19 5.91
CA ARG A 40 -2.40 -14.88 4.87
C ARG A 40 -1.03 -14.66 5.52
N LYS A 41 0.00 -15.28 4.95
CA LYS A 41 1.40 -15.05 5.34
C LYS A 41 1.81 -13.59 5.06
N PRO A 42 2.76 -13.04 5.84
CA PRO A 42 3.37 -11.74 5.56
C PRO A 42 3.86 -11.62 4.11
N PHE A 43 3.71 -10.42 3.53
CA PHE A 43 4.21 -10.14 2.18
C PHE A 43 5.73 -10.20 2.16
N THR A 44 6.28 -10.82 1.11
CA THR A 44 7.74 -10.99 0.97
C THR A 44 8.36 -10.10 -0.10
N SER A 45 7.53 -9.54 -0.99
CA SER A 45 7.98 -8.65 -2.06
C SER A 45 7.05 -7.46 -2.25
N LYS A 46 7.61 -6.37 -2.82
CA LYS A 46 6.83 -5.21 -3.19
C LYS A 46 5.75 -5.52 -4.23
N GLN A 47 6.02 -6.46 -5.15
CA GLN A 47 5.07 -6.86 -6.18
C GLN A 47 3.86 -7.56 -5.59
N GLU A 48 4.08 -8.46 -4.63
CA GLU A 48 3.01 -9.19 -3.93
C GLU A 48 2.10 -8.21 -3.18
N LEU A 49 2.70 -7.33 -2.38
CA LEU A 49 1.99 -6.27 -1.66
C LEU A 49 1.19 -5.38 -2.64
N ALA A 50 1.80 -4.96 -3.75
CA ALA A 50 1.15 -4.11 -4.75
C ALA A 50 -0.04 -4.78 -5.45
N ALA A 51 0.02 -6.10 -5.68
CA ALA A 51 -1.10 -6.87 -6.21
C ALA A 51 -2.22 -6.94 -5.18
N TRP A 52 -1.89 -7.22 -3.92
CA TRP A 52 -2.86 -7.28 -2.83
C TRP A 52 -3.54 -5.92 -2.61
N CYS A 53 -2.79 -4.81 -2.57
CA CYS A 53 -3.37 -3.47 -2.45
C CYS A 53 -4.35 -3.17 -3.58
N ARG A 54 -4.01 -3.50 -4.84
CA ARG A 54 -4.91 -3.29 -6.00
C ARG A 54 -6.25 -4.01 -5.83
N ASP A 55 -6.21 -5.23 -5.31
CA ASP A 55 -7.41 -6.09 -5.23
C ASP A 55 -8.30 -5.68 -4.05
N ASN A 56 -7.71 -5.19 -2.96
CA ASN A 56 -8.38 -4.86 -1.70
C ASN A 56 -8.66 -3.37 -1.49
N GLN A 57 -8.03 -2.47 -2.26
CA GLN A 57 -8.30 -1.03 -2.11
C GLN A 57 -9.75 -0.70 -2.51
N PRO A 58 -10.40 0.22 -1.78
CA PRO A 58 -11.78 0.60 -2.04
C PRO A 58 -11.90 1.41 -3.33
N TYR A 59 -13.01 1.24 -4.08
CA TYR A 59 -13.45 2.05 -5.24
C TYR A 59 -12.51 2.19 -6.46
N TYR A 60 -11.26 1.76 -6.35
CA TYR A 60 -10.24 1.91 -7.38
C TYR A 60 -9.62 0.53 -7.63
N LYS A 61 -9.48 0.08 -8.88
CA LYS A 61 -8.90 -1.24 -9.19
C LYS A 61 -7.55 -1.16 -9.90
N LYS A 62 -6.91 0.02 -9.89
CA LYS A 62 -5.60 0.26 -10.50
C LYS A 62 -4.55 0.47 -9.42
N ARG A 63 -3.30 0.03 -9.67
CA ARG A 63 -2.19 0.27 -8.73
C ARG A 63 -2.01 1.77 -8.47
N ILE A 64 -1.92 2.15 -7.20
CA ILE A 64 -1.58 3.51 -6.78
C ILE A 64 -0.12 3.49 -6.30
N PRO A 65 0.84 4.05 -7.05
CA PRO A 65 2.26 3.98 -6.69
C PRO A 65 2.58 4.54 -5.31
N GLY A 66 1.87 5.59 -4.87
CA GLY A 66 2.05 6.18 -3.54
C GLY A 66 1.75 5.21 -2.40
N VAL A 67 0.62 4.50 -2.50
CA VAL A 67 0.18 3.48 -1.52
C VAL A 67 1.16 2.30 -1.49
N ASN A 68 1.50 1.76 -2.66
CA ASN A 68 2.40 0.62 -2.77
C ASN A 68 3.80 0.93 -2.24
N ASN A 69 4.33 2.12 -2.57
CA ASN A 69 5.64 2.55 -2.09
C ASN A 69 5.64 2.82 -0.58
N TYR A 70 4.53 3.32 -0.03
CA TYR A 70 4.39 3.56 1.40
C TYR A 70 4.54 2.27 2.20
N PHE A 71 3.70 1.28 1.91
CA PHE A 71 3.76 -0.01 2.62
C PHE A 71 5.06 -0.77 2.34
N ALA A 72 5.57 -0.74 1.10
CA ALA A 72 6.84 -1.40 0.79
C ALA A 72 8.00 -0.77 1.59
N ARG A 73 8.01 0.55 1.77
CA ARG A 73 9.00 1.23 2.62
C ARG A 73 8.78 0.92 4.10
N LEU A 74 7.53 0.93 4.58
CA LEU A 74 7.18 0.65 5.97
C LEU A 74 7.69 -0.72 6.42
N TYR A 75 7.59 -1.73 5.55
CA TYR A 75 7.99 -3.11 5.84
C TYR A 75 9.31 -3.53 5.18
N ASN A 76 10.08 -2.58 4.64
CA ASN A 76 11.38 -2.84 3.98
C ASN A 76 11.34 -3.91 2.87
N LEU A 77 10.24 -3.95 2.11
CA LEU A 77 10.05 -4.88 1.00
C LEU A 77 10.80 -4.38 -0.24
N LYS A 78 11.54 -5.29 -0.88
CA LYS A 78 12.29 -5.04 -2.12
C LYS A 78 11.40 -5.19 -3.37
#